data_AF-A0A6A3I261-F1
#
_entry.id   AF-A0A6A3I261-F1
#
_cell.length_a   1.000
_cell.length_b   1.000
_cell.length_c   1.000
_cell.angle_alpha   90.00
_cell.angle_beta   90.00
_cell.angle_gamma   90.00
#
_symmetry.space_group_name_H-M   'P 1'
#
loop_
_entity.id
_entity.type
_entity.pdbx_description
1 polymer ?
#
loop_
_entity_poly.entity_id
_entity_poly.type
_entity_poly.pdbx_seq_one_letter_code
_entity_poly.pdbx_strand_id
1 'polypeptide(L)'
;MPARDFEALCSAMALTQTTKKLSLQLIMNRELQASYEHWWKWLAYALFSKRSNACSSIESVIIPALVQLTAAEVRAFISIVTSEHPEETLFGTPRGRVDERDATLTSGAPIRWQFDDKGQTVLDSQLLTLETAIPFVRTFSDDGECEWSENNGGSPALTSLTMELCLNDMALADGFVPFYEAIGSSLKFLRIDCPPFGGPQDVNVNTIIRSCPNLQELTLSRALVDLEFDLRSYRASNTPIPELNIPWFDVVQLAKDLSDPNHELTKCVRRLRASIETFPLPMADAEPFIPPPFQVSVDSLLSMLEANERLEYVRVQAVDTEPLADFIKHDMKPIYRQFPIKCKAALLSVTQSRDMQVEGEKRER
;
A
#
# COMPACT_ATOMS: atom_id res chain seq x y z
N MET A 1 22.06 5.68 -1.77
CA MET A 1 21.74 6.99 -2.36
C MET A 1 22.07 8.07 -1.35
N PRO A 2 22.73 9.19 -1.75
CA PRO A 2 22.93 10.35 -0.87
C PRO A 2 21.60 10.92 -0.36
N ALA A 3 21.58 11.49 0.85
CA ALA A 3 20.35 12.03 1.44
C ALA A 3 19.68 13.10 0.56
N ARG A 4 20.46 14.03 -0.01
CA ARG A 4 19.94 15.11 -0.87
C ARG A 4 19.20 14.59 -2.11
N ASP A 5 19.67 13.50 -2.72
CA ASP A 5 19.00 12.91 -3.88
C ASP A 5 17.66 12.28 -3.49
N PHE A 6 17.58 11.71 -2.28
CA PHE A 6 16.33 11.19 -1.73
C PHE A 6 15.31 12.31 -1.45
N GLU A 7 15.77 13.42 -0.86
CA GLU A 7 14.95 14.60 -0.58
C GLU A 7 14.40 15.22 -1.87
N ALA A 8 15.25 15.34 -2.90
CA ALA A 8 14.87 15.84 -4.21
C ALA A 8 13.84 14.92 -4.89
N LEU A 9 14.04 13.60 -4.82
CA LEU A 9 13.08 12.61 -5.32
C LEU A 9 11.72 12.74 -4.61
N CYS A 10 11.73 12.79 -3.27
CA CYS A 10 10.53 12.93 -2.45
C CYS A 10 9.78 14.24 -2.76
N SER A 11 10.51 15.34 -2.95
CA SER A 11 9.95 16.63 -3.37
C SER A 11 9.26 16.55 -4.73
N ALA A 12 9.89 15.88 -5.70
CA ALA A 12 9.31 15.66 -7.01
C ALA A 12 8.06 14.77 -6.96
N MET A 13 8.07 13.74 -6.10
CA MET A 13 6.91 12.86 -5.89
C MET A 13 5.71 13.59 -5.29
N ALA A 14 5.93 14.52 -4.36
CA ALA A 14 4.86 15.31 -3.76
C ALA A 14 4.10 16.20 -4.77
N LEU A 15 4.71 16.48 -5.93
CA LEU A 15 4.19 17.41 -6.95
C LEU A 15 3.95 16.75 -8.31
N THR A 16 4.23 15.46 -8.48
CA THR A 16 4.12 14.83 -9.80
C THR A 16 2.66 14.75 -10.25
N GLN A 17 2.36 15.20 -11.47
CA GLN A 17 1.00 15.22 -12.02
C GLN A 17 0.77 14.18 -13.12
N THR A 18 1.83 13.49 -13.53
CA THR A 18 1.81 12.55 -14.67
C THR A 18 1.89 11.09 -14.23
N THR A 19 2.30 10.84 -12.98
CA THR A 19 2.60 9.50 -12.50
C THR A 19 1.52 9.03 -11.55
N LYS A 20 0.81 7.94 -11.92
CA LYS A 20 -0.23 7.32 -11.08
C LYS A 20 0.26 6.11 -10.30
N LYS A 21 1.24 5.38 -10.85
CA LYS A 21 1.80 4.16 -10.25
C LYS A 21 3.31 4.29 -10.18
N LEU A 22 3.86 4.05 -9.00
CA LEU A 22 5.27 4.18 -8.74
C LEU A 22 5.80 2.92 -8.04
N SER A 23 7.00 2.47 -8.43
CA SER A 23 7.72 1.40 -7.75
C SER A 23 9.09 1.93 -7.36
N LEU A 24 9.43 1.87 -6.07
CA LEU A 24 10.65 2.43 -5.51
C LEU A 24 11.43 1.36 -4.78
N GLN A 25 12.53 0.90 -5.36
CA GLN A 25 13.46 0.03 -4.66
C GLN A 25 14.43 0.88 -3.83
N LEU A 26 14.17 1.00 -2.53
CA LEU A 26 14.96 1.82 -1.62
C LEU A 26 15.90 0.94 -0.81
N ILE A 27 17.18 0.89 -1.21
CA ILE A 27 18.22 0.24 -0.40
C ILE A 27 18.69 1.25 0.65
N MET A 28 18.11 1.17 1.86
CA MET A 28 18.46 2.06 2.97
C MET A 28 19.62 1.45 3.77
N ASN A 29 20.83 2.00 3.61
CA ASN A 29 22.01 1.57 4.36
C ASN A 29 22.06 2.21 5.76
N ARG A 30 22.14 1.39 6.82
CA ARG A 30 22.19 1.84 8.23
C ARG A 30 23.43 2.66 8.58
N GLU A 31 24.45 2.61 7.74
CA GLU A 31 25.75 3.21 7.98
C GLU A 31 25.86 4.66 7.46
N LEU A 32 24.84 5.20 6.77
CA LEU A 32 24.85 6.57 6.26
C LEU A 32 24.30 7.59 7.28
N GLN A 33 24.93 8.77 7.33
CA GLN A 33 24.77 9.82 8.35
C GLN A 33 23.36 10.40 8.59
N ALA A 34 22.35 10.08 7.77
CA ALA A 34 20.99 10.57 7.99
C ALA A 34 20.20 9.58 8.85
N SER A 35 19.54 10.06 9.91
CA SER A 35 18.70 9.19 10.76
C SER A 35 17.54 8.60 9.93
N TYR A 36 17.13 7.37 10.22
CA TYR A 36 15.97 6.74 9.56
C TYR A 36 14.68 7.53 9.77
N GLU A 37 14.56 8.25 10.88
CA GLU A 37 13.47 9.19 11.12
C GLU A 37 13.38 10.23 10.00
N HIS A 38 14.51 10.74 9.50
CA HIS A 38 14.55 11.68 8.38
C HIS A 38 14.00 11.05 7.11
N TRP A 39 14.38 9.81 6.81
CA TRP A 39 13.88 9.08 5.65
C TRP A 39 12.37 8.87 5.71
N TRP A 40 11.87 8.46 6.88
CA TRP A 40 10.44 8.27 7.09
C TRP A 40 9.64 9.58 7.04
N LYS A 41 10.20 10.70 7.52
CA LYS A 41 9.59 12.02 7.34
C LYS A 41 9.47 12.41 5.87
N TRP A 42 10.52 12.24 5.08
CA TRP A 42 10.49 12.54 3.66
C TRP A 42 9.56 11.63 2.87
N LEU A 43 9.48 10.35 3.24
CA LEU A 43 8.53 9.42 2.63
C LEU A 43 7.08 9.77 3.00
N ALA A 44 6.81 10.13 4.26
CA ALA A 44 5.52 10.65 4.69
C ALA A 44 5.14 11.91 3.91
N TYR A 45 6.10 12.84 3.76
CA TYR A 45 5.92 14.07 3.00
C TYR A 45 5.53 13.79 1.55
N ALA A 46 6.27 12.91 0.89
CA ALA A 46 6.09 12.61 -0.53
C ALA A 46 4.76 11.90 -0.86
N LEU A 47 4.24 11.09 0.06
CA LEU A 47 3.17 10.14 -0.22
C LEU A 47 1.85 10.40 0.52
N PHE A 48 1.92 10.96 1.74
CA PHE A 48 0.78 11.02 2.66
C PHE A 48 0.51 12.41 3.22
N SER A 49 1.38 13.39 2.97
CA SER A 49 1.16 14.75 3.47
C SER A 49 -0.01 15.45 2.80
N LYS A 50 -0.48 16.53 3.42
CA LYS A 50 -1.47 17.41 2.79
C LYS A 50 -1.02 17.92 1.42
N ARG A 51 0.28 18.20 1.27
CA ARG A 51 0.88 18.64 0.02
C ARG A 51 0.74 17.58 -1.06
N SER A 52 1.20 16.36 -0.80
CA SER A 52 1.12 15.28 -1.79
C SER A 52 -0.33 14.92 -2.12
N ASN A 53 -1.24 14.96 -1.15
CA ASN A 53 -2.66 14.70 -1.39
C ASN A 53 -3.35 15.77 -2.25
N ALA A 54 -2.86 17.01 -2.22
CA ALA A 54 -3.38 18.10 -3.06
C ALA A 54 -2.73 18.12 -4.44
N CYS A 55 -1.42 17.84 -4.51
CA CYS A 55 -0.57 18.17 -5.66
C CYS A 55 0.04 16.95 -6.37
N SER A 56 -0.11 15.73 -5.87
CA SER A 56 0.42 14.53 -6.51
C SER A 56 -0.70 13.72 -7.18
N SER A 57 -0.41 13.16 -8.35
CA SER A 57 -1.29 12.22 -9.04
C SER A 57 -1.04 10.76 -8.66
N ILE A 58 -0.11 10.48 -7.73
CA ILE A 58 0.27 9.13 -7.34
C ILE A 58 -0.88 8.48 -6.57
N GLU A 59 -1.42 7.41 -7.14
CA GLU A 59 -2.53 6.65 -6.55
C GLU A 59 -2.05 5.31 -5.97
N SER A 60 -0.95 4.75 -6.50
CA SER A 60 -0.40 3.45 -6.11
C SER A 60 1.12 3.47 -5.99
N VAL A 61 1.63 2.94 -4.88
CA VAL A 61 3.07 2.82 -4.64
C VAL A 61 3.43 1.39 -4.26
N ILE A 62 4.57 0.92 -4.77
CA ILE A 62 5.23 -0.34 -4.40
C ILE A 62 6.59 0.01 -3.81
N ILE A 63 6.84 -0.38 -2.56
CA ILE A 63 8.13 -0.19 -1.88
C ILE A 63 8.63 -1.59 -1.46
N PRO A 64 9.49 -2.24 -2.27
CA PRO A 64 10.13 -3.49 -1.89
C PRO A 64 11.13 -3.24 -0.76
N ALA A 65 11.29 -4.23 0.11
CA ALA A 65 12.26 -4.25 1.21
C ALA A 65 12.26 -2.99 2.12
N LEU A 66 11.11 -2.59 2.66
CA LEU A 66 11.08 -1.57 3.72
C LEU A 66 11.77 -2.09 4.99
N VAL A 67 12.67 -1.26 5.51
CA VAL A 67 13.38 -1.50 6.78
C VAL A 67 12.39 -1.34 7.93
N GLN A 68 12.67 -2.05 9.03
CA GLN A 68 12.04 -1.95 10.36
C GLN A 68 11.39 -0.58 10.62
N LEU A 69 10.19 -0.56 11.18
CA LEU A 69 9.50 0.65 11.65
C LEU A 69 9.69 0.78 13.16
N THR A 70 10.65 1.61 13.59
CA THR A 70 10.82 1.88 15.02
C THR A 70 9.71 2.79 15.56
N ALA A 71 9.44 2.76 16.87
CA ALA A 71 8.50 3.69 17.48
C ALA A 71 8.92 5.18 17.31
N ALA A 72 10.22 5.45 17.18
CA ALA A 72 10.73 6.80 16.89
C ALA A 72 10.46 7.19 15.43
N GLU A 73 10.73 6.29 14.49
CA GLU A 73 10.48 6.48 13.06
C GLU A 73 8.99 6.65 12.75
N VAL A 74 8.13 5.88 13.40
CA VAL A 74 6.68 6.00 13.28
C VAL A 74 6.20 7.34 13.80
N ARG A 75 6.71 7.81 14.96
CA ARG A 75 6.38 9.15 15.45
C ARG A 75 6.83 10.23 14.48
N ALA A 76 8.02 10.09 13.89
CA ALA A 76 8.53 11.02 12.89
C ALA A 76 7.65 11.01 11.62
N PHE A 77 7.26 9.83 11.14
CA PHE A 77 6.33 9.67 10.03
C PHE A 77 4.98 10.34 10.30
N ILE A 78 4.35 10.00 11.44
CA ILE A 78 3.05 10.53 11.86
C ILE A 78 3.11 12.05 11.97
N SER A 79 4.21 12.61 12.51
CA SER A 79 4.35 14.07 12.66
C SER A 79 4.19 14.82 11.35
N ILE A 80 4.57 14.22 10.21
CA ILE A 80 4.39 14.82 8.89
C ILE A 80 3.00 14.56 8.33
N VAL A 81 2.47 13.34 8.47
CA VAL A 81 1.13 12.98 7.98
C VAL A 81 0.05 13.83 8.62
N THR A 82 0.16 14.08 9.92
CA THR A 82 -0.82 14.88 10.68
C THR A 82 -0.52 16.38 10.65
N SER A 83 0.58 16.81 10.01
CA SER A 83 0.93 18.21 9.98
C SER A 83 0.03 19.00 9.04
N GLU A 84 -0.41 20.17 9.51
CA GLU A 84 -1.04 21.19 8.68
C GLU A 84 -0.03 21.83 7.72
N HIS A 85 1.25 21.90 8.14
CA HIS A 85 2.35 22.56 7.43
C HIS A 85 3.53 21.57 7.30
N PRO A 86 3.39 20.57 6.41
CA PRO A 86 4.30 19.43 6.38
C PRO A 86 5.72 19.82 5.99
N GLU A 87 5.92 20.82 5.13
CA GLU A 87 7.25 21.31 4.76
C GLU A 87 7.97 21.96 5.95
N GLU A 88 7.29 22.82 6.71
CA GLU A 88 7.89 23.46 7.90
C GLU A 88 8.23 22.43 8.97
N THR A 89 7.39 21.40 9.11
CA THR A 89 7.63 20.28 10.03
C THR A 89 8.83 19.43 9.60
N LEU A 90 9.04 19.30 8.28
CA LEU A 90 10.15 18.58 7.67
C LEU A 90 11.48 19.29 7.93
N PHE A 91 11.50 20.62 7.81
CA PHE A 91 12.68 21.45 8.02
C PHE A 91 12.84 21.97 9.46
N GLY A 92 11.85 21.75 10.34
CA GLY A 92 11.86 22.20 11.73
C GLY A 92 11.75 23.71 11.90
N THR A 93 11.13 24.40 10.95
CA THR A 93 10.99 25.86 10.96
C THR A 93 9.74 26.29 11.75
N PRO A 94 9.85 27.30 12.64
CA PRO A 94 8.69 27.81 13.36
C PRO A 94 7.75 28.58 12.43
N ARG A 95 6.46 28.68 12.81
CA ARG A 95 5.47 29.47 12.08
C ARG A 95 5.81 30.96 12.10
N GLY A 96 5.80 31.57 10.91
CA GLY A 96 5.74 33.00 10.68
C GLY A 96 4.34 33.57 10.89
N ARG A 97 4.18 34.86 10.60
CA ARG A 97 2.92 35.62 10.68
C ARG A 97 2.06 35.47 9.42
N VAL A 98 2.68 35.14 8.31
CA VAL A 98 2.03 34.98 7.01
C VAL A 98 1.94 33.51 6.66
N ASP A 99 0.78 33.06 6.19
CA ASP A 99 0.61 31.66 5.79
C ASP A 99 1.44 31.32 4.55
N GLU A 100 1.92 30.08 4.56
CA GLU A 100 2.76 29.53 3.52
C GLU A 100 1.94 29.26 2.26
N ARG A 101 2.51 29.58 1.09
CA ARG A 101 1.77 29.63 -0.17
C ARG A 101 2.58 29.14 -1.34
N ASP A 102 1.88 28.82 -2.43
CA ASP A 102 2.50 28.53 -3.71
C ASP A 102 2.74 29.82 -4.48
N ALA A 103 3.99 30.04 -4.84
CA ALA A 103 4.42 31.15 -5.67
C ALA A 103 4.89 30.64 -7.03
N THR A 104 4.84 31.52 -8.04
CA THR A 104 5.53 31.30 -9.30
C THR A 104 6.78 32.15 -9.31
N LEU A 105 7.94 31.49 -9.36
CA LEU A 105 9.20 32.17 -9.60
C LEU A 105 9.23 32.58 -11.07
N THR A 106 9.26 33.89 -11.33
CA THR A 106 9.20 34.43 -12.68
C THR A 106 10.49 34.17 -13.46
N SER A 107 10.37 34.06 -14.79
CA SER A 107 11.53 33.94 -15.67
C SER A 107 12.50 35.11 -15.45
N GLY A 108 13.79 34.80 -15.31
CA GLY A 108 14.85 35.78 -15.06
C GLY A 108 14.92 36.32 -13.63
N ALA A 109 14.07 35.83 -12.70
CA ALA A 109 14.15 36.24 -11.31
C ALA A 109 15.50 35.81 -10.68
N PRO A 110 16.19 36.71 -9.96
CA PRO A 110 17.44 36.37 -9.30
C PRO A 110 17.19 35.54 -8.03
N ILE A 111 17.82 34.36 -7.95
CA ILE A 111 17.69 33.43 -6.82
C ILE A 111 19.01 33.41 -6.06
N ARG A 112 18.95 33.72 -4.76
CA ARG A 112 20.04 33.44 -3.82
C ARG A 112 19.87 32.01 -3.31
N TRP A 113 20.82 31.15 -3.66
CA TRP A 113 20.75 29.72 -3.33
C TRP A 113 21.86 29.27 -2.38
N GLN A 114 22.92 30.08 -2.21
CA GLN A 114 24.00 29.78 -1.27
C GLN A 114 23.70 30.35 0.11
N PHE A 115 23.80 29.48 1.10
CA PHE A 115 23.67 29.81 2.51
C PHE A 115 24.96 29.40 3.23
N ASP A 116 25.37 30.18 4.23
CA ASP A 116 26.50 29.84 5.09
C ASP A 116 26.13 28.75 6.12
N ASP A 117 27.10 28.35 6.94
CA ASP A 117 26.91 27.33 7.99
C ASP A 117 25.89 27.75 9.08
N LYS A 118 25.43 29.01 9.06
CA LYS A 118 24.40 29.56 9.96
C LYS A 118 23.06 29.75 9.25
N GLY A 119 22.93 29.28 8.01
CA GLY A 119 21.73 29.42 7.19
C GLY A 119 21.47 30.84 6.70
N GLN A 120 22.45 31.74 6.76
CA GLN A 120 22.34 33.11 6.24
C GLN A 120 22.72 33.15 4.76
N THR A 121 22.01 33.95 3.96
CA THR A 121 22.32 34.08 2.54
C THR A 121 23.71 34.68 2.34
N VAL A 122 24.53 34.03 1.51
CA VAL A 122 25.85 34.54 1.13
C VAL A 122 25.65 35.66 0.12
N LEU A 123 25.85 36.92 0.57
CA LEU A 123 25.50 38.10 -0.23
C LEU A 123 26.30 38.23 -1.52
N ASP A 124 27.54 37.73 -1.52
CA ASP A 124 28.48 37.78 -2.65
C ASP A 124 28.40 36.55 -3.58
N SER A 125 27.43 35.65 -3.34
CA SER A 125 27.26 34.46 -4.17
C SER A 125 26.68 34.79 -5.55
N GLN A 126 27.03 33.98 -6.54
CA GLN A 126 26.48 34.10 -7.89
C GLN A 126 24.97 33.82 -7.85
N LEU A 127 24.19 34.82 -8.26
CA LEU A 127 22.74 34.71 -8.39
C LEU A 127 22.41 33.69 -9.48
N LEU A 128 21.51 32.77 -9.17
CA LEU A 128 20.96 31.83 -10.14
C LEU A 128 19.76 32.49 -10.83
N THR A 129 19.75 32.49 -12.15
CA THR A 129 18.60 32.94 -12.96
C THR A 129 18.13 31.79 -13.83
N LEU A 130 16.82 31.62 -13.92
CA LEU A 130 16.20 30.56 -14.71
C LEU A 130 15.42 31.20 -15.85
N GLU A 131 15.66 30.73 -17.08
CA GLU A 131 15.04 31.29 -18.28
C GLU A 131 13.54 30.98 -18.37
N THR A 132 13.07 29.99 -17.60
CA THR A 132 11.68 29.58 -17.54
C THR A 132 11.11 29.90 -16.17
N ALA A 133 9.83 30.30 -16.14
CA ALA A 133 9.12 30.48 -14.88
C ALA A 133 8.91 29.12 -14.22
N ILE A 134 9.11 29.05 -12.90
CA ILE A 134 8.86 27.85 -12.10
C ILE A 134 7.57 28.05 -11.31
N PRO A 135 6.46 27.39 -11.71
CA PRO A 135 5.24 27.40 -10.91
C PRO A 135 5.38 26.47 -9.69
N PHE A 136 4.53 26.69 -8.68
CA PHE A 136 4.41 25.85 -7.47
C PHE A 136 5.63 25.84 -6.54
N VAL A 137 6.39 26.94 -6.50
CA VAL A 137 7.42 27.14 -5.48
C VAL A 137 6.73 27.34 -4.14
N ARG A 138 6.88 26.38 -3.22
CA ARG A 138 6.34 26.49 -1.86
C ARG A 138 7.20 27.45 -1.05
N THR A 139 6.58 28.46 -0.48
CA THR A 139 7.21 29.35 0.51
C THR A 139 7.02 28.75 1.91
N PHE A 140 7.86 29.12 2.88
CA PHE A 140 7.53 28.95 4.30
C PHE A 140 6.81 30.19 4.80
N SER A 141 6.11 30.06 5.91
CA SER A 141 5.51 31.21 6.57
C SER A 141 6.56 32.26 6.93
N ASP A 142 6.28 33.52 6.61
CA ASP A 142 7.20 34.65 6.80
C ASP A 142 6.62 35.70 7.77
N ASP A 143 7.36 36.77 8.02
CA ASP A 143 7.02 37.81 9.00
C ASP A 143 6.04 38.89 8.51
N GLY A 144 5.59 38.87 7.25
CA GLY A 144 4.67 39.88 6.72
C GLY A 144 5.17 40.71 5.55
N GLU A 145 6.46 40.70 5.25
CA GLU A 145 7.08 41.73 4.40
C GLU A 145 7.10 41.38 2.89
N CYS A 146 6.47 40.28 2.46
CA CYS A 146 6.52 39.78 1.08
C CYS A 146 5.15 39.76 0.36
N GLU A 147 5.07 40.30 -0.87
CA GLU A 147 3.84 40.34 -1.71
C GLU A 147 3.84 39.27 -2.83
N TRP A 148 2.86 38.35 -2.85
CA TRP A 148 2.73 37.29 -3.90
C TRP A 148 1.29 36.80 -4.11
N SER A 149 0.98 36.24 -5.31
CA SER A 149 -0.36 35.79 -5.76
C SER A 149 -0.57 34.26 -5.83
N GLU A 150 -1.84 33.82 -5.71
CA GLU A 150 -2.27 32.45 -5.35
C GLU A 150 -2.73 31.54 -6.52
N ASN A 151 -2.70 30.21 -6.32
CA ASN A 151 -3.48 29.24 -7.10
C ASN A 151 -3.74 27.94 -6.31
N ASN A 152 -4.98 27.41 -6.34
CA ASN A 152 -5.39 26.18 -5.62
C ASN A 152 -6.05 25.17 -6.56
N GLY A 153 -5.57 23.92 -6.55
CA GLY A 153 -6.21 22.78 -7.19
C GLY A 153 -6.01 21.53 -6.33
N GLY A 154 -7.08 20.76 -6.10
CA GLY A 154 -7.04 19.53 -5.31
C GLY A 154 -7.59 18.32 -6.05
N SER A 155 -6.83 17.22 -6.04
CA SER A 155 -7.14 15.77 -6.19
C SER A 155 -5.86 15.01 -6.60
N PRO A 156 -5.69 13.69 -6.36
CA PRO A 156 -6.24 12.78 -5.35
C PRO A 156 -5.18 12.29 -4.33
N ALA A 157 -5.64 11.74 -3.21
CA ALA A 157 -4.79 11.11 -2.19
C ALA A 157 -4.35 9.68 -2.58
N LEU A 158 -3.22 9.21 -2.04
CA LEU A 158 -2.73 7.84 -2.23
C LEU A 158 -3.75 6.81 -1.72
N THR A 159 -4.13 5.85 -2.57
CA THR A 159 -5.16 4.84 -2.23
C THR A 159 -4.66 3.40 -2.24
N SER A 160 -3.46 3.14 -2.77
CA SER A 160 -2.89 1.81 -2.90
C SER A 160 -1.44 1.78 -2.42
N LEU A 161 -1.14 0.89 -1.47
CA LEU A 161 0.20 0.70 -0.93
C LEU A 161 0.59 -0.78 -0.98
N THR A 162 1.76 -1.07 -1.54
CA THR A 162 2.42 -2.37 -1.41
C THR A 162 3.74 -2.16 -0.70
N MET A 163 3.96 -2.92 0.36
CA MET A 163 5.19 -2.89 1.14
C MET A 163 5.67 -4.31 1.45
N GLU A 164 6.97 -4.49 1.50
CA GLU A 164 7.61 -5.73 1.95
C GLU A 164 8.39 -5.43 3.24
N LEU A 165 8.24 -6.27 4.25
CA LEU A 165 8.88 -6.13 5.55
C LEU A 165 10.17 -6.97 5.58
N CYS A 166 11.27 -6.37 6.07
CA CYS A 166 12.55 -7.07 6.19
C CYS A 166 12.70 -7.85 7.51
N LEU A 167 13.42 -8.98 7.42
CA LEU A 167 13.95 -9.73 8.56
C LEU A 167 14.96 -8.86 9.32
N ASN A 168 14.69 -8.58 10.58
CA ASN A 168 15.67 -8.61 11.69
C ASN A 168 15.01 -7.99 12.92
N ASP A 169 15.34 -8.53 14.09
CA ASP A 169 14.85 -8.19 15.43
C ASP A 169 13.37 -8.43 15.76
N MET A 170 13.20 -9.35 16.71
CA MET A 170 12.01 -9.74 17.45
C MET A 170 11.37 -8.60 18.28
N ALA A 171 11.86 -7.38 18.15
CA ALA A 171 11.39 -6.22 18.88
C ALA A 171 11.15 -5.11 17.86
N LEU A 172 9.87 -4.83 17.56
CA LEU A 172 9.33 -3.50 17.18
C LEU A 172 7.83 -3.62 16.82
N ALA A 173 7.07 -4.20 17.75
CA ALA A 173 5.62 -4.35 17.71
C ALA A 173 4.85 -3.02 17.74
N ASP A 174 5.37 -2.04 18.50
CA ASP A 174 4.59 -0.86 18.90
C ASP A 174 4.36 0.15 17.77
N GLY A 175 5.12 0.06 16.68
CA GLY A 175 5.08 1.04 15.59
C GLY A 175 4.02 0.77 14.53
N PHE A 176 3.60 -0.49 14.33
CA PHE A 176 2.74 -0.85 13.20
C PHE A 176 1.31 -0.35 13.36
N VAL A 177 0.73 -0.46 14.57
CA VAL A 177 -0.66 0.00 14.80
C VAL A 177 -0.80 1.50 14.57
N PRO A 178 0.04 2.38 15.18
CA PRO A 178 -0.04 3.80 14.91
C PRO A 178 0.25 4.15 13.44
N PHE A 179 1.13 3.40 12.78
CA PHE A 179 1.39 3.57 11.34
C PHE A 179 0.13 3.30 10.51
N TYR A 180 -0.55 2.18 10.73
CA TYR A 180 -1.80 1.86 10.01
C TYR A 180 -2.91 2.87 10.32
N GLU A 181 -3.02 3.34 11.56
CA GLU A 181 -4.02 4.36 11.94
C GLU A 181 -3.78 5.68 11.20
N ALA A 182 -2.51 6.05 10.97
CA ALA A 182 -2.17 7.29 10.27
C ALA A 182 -2.53 7.26 8.79
N ILE A 183 -2.32 6.13 8.10
CA ILE A 183 -2.52 6.03 6.65
C ILE A 183 -3.85 5.35 6.25
N GLY A 184 -4.46 4.61 7.17
CA GLY A 184 -5.53 3.66 6.86
C GLY A 184 -6.81 4.28 6.32
N SER A 185 -7.04 5.57 6.61
CA SER A 185 -8.20 6.31 6.11
C SER A 185 -8.12 6.57 4.60
N SER A 186 -6.92 6.70 4.01
CA SER A 186 -6.77 6.96 2.57
C SER A 186 -6.75 5.69 1.73
N LEU A 187 -6.34 4.56 2.33
CA LEU A 187 -6.09 3.32 1.61
C LEU A 187 -7.37 2.53 1.28
N LYS A 188 -7.45 2.09 0.02
CA LYS A 188 -8.41 1.13 -0.51
C LYS A 188 -7.76 -0.23 -0.77
N PHE A 189 -6.47 -0.25 -1.09
CA PHE A 189 -5.71 -1.45 -1.40
C PHE A 189 -4.42 -1.47 -0.58
N LEU A 190 -4.18 -2.57 0.13
CA LEU A 190 -2.97 -2.75 0.92
C LEU A 190 -2.40 -4.14 0.68
N ARG A 191 -1.12 -4.22 0.31
CA ARG A 191 -0.37 -5.47 0.25
C ARG A 191 0.82 -5.38 1.20
N ILE A 192 0.94 -6.34 2.09
CA ILE A 192 2.09 -6.47 2.99
C ILE A 192 2.71 -7.84 2.77
N ASP A 193 3.93 -7.85 2.25
CA ASP A 193 4.74 -9.03 2.11
C ASP A 193 5.60 -9.19 3.37
N CYS A 194 5.27 -10.16 4.22
CA CYS A 194 6.03 -10.46 5.43
C CYS A 194 7.12 -11.49 5.12
N PRO A 195 8.26 -11.43 5.82
CA PRO A 195 9.31 -12.40 5.61
C PRO A 195 8.88 -13.80 6.09
N PRO A 196 9.46 -14.86 5.52
CA PRO A 196 9.02 -16.23 5.78
C PRO A 196 9.35 -16.76 7.17
N PHE A 197 10.29 -16.14 7.89
CA PHE A 197 10.68 -16.50 9.26
C PHE A 197 10.77 -15.22 10.09
N GLY A 198 10.63 -15.27 11.42
CA GLY A 198 10.94 -14.10 12.28
C GLY A 198 10.23 -12.78 11.96
N GLY A 199 9.10 -12.80 11.24
CA GLY A 199 8.29 -11.62 10.99
C GLY A 199 7.62 -11.11 12.28
N PRO A 200 7.17 -9.84 12.32
CA PRO A 200 6.54 -9.31 13.53
C PRO A 200 5.28 -10.14 13.83
N GLN A 201 5.21 -10.73 15.03
CA GLN A 201 4.00 -11.45 15.48
C GLN A 201 2.77 -10.52 15.44
N ASP A 202 3.00 -9.20 15.48
CA ASP A 202 2.00 -8.14 15.60
C ASP A 202 1.33 -7.71 14.30
N VAL A 203 1.77 -8.20 13.13
CA VAL A 203 1.06 -7.93 11.85
C VAL A 203 -0.25 -8.74 11.82
N ASN A 204 -1.24 -8.28 12.59
CA ASN A 204 -2.52 -8.93 12.75
C ASN A 204 -3.54 -8.37 11.74
N VAL A 205 -4.16 -9.27 10.97
CA VAL A 205 -5.15 -8.95 9.93
C VAL A 205 -6.30 -8.12 10.50
N ASN A 206 -6.77 -8.47 11.70
CA ASN A 206 -7.88 -7.79 12.35
C ASN A 206 -7.49 -6.36 12.77
N THR A 207 -6.25 -6.17 13.23
CA THR A 207 -5.74 -4.84 13.55
C THR A 207 -5.68 -3.95 12.31
N ILE A 208 -5.16 -4.47 11.19
CA ILE A 208 -5.14 -3.73 9.91
C ILE A 208 -6.55 -3.37 9.45
N ILE A 209 -7.50 -4.31 9.52
CA ILE A 209 -8.90 -4.08 9.13
C ILE A 209 -9.56 -2.99 9.98
N ARG A 210 -9.22 -2.92 11.28
CA ARG A 210 -9.71 -1.88 12.20
C ARG A 210 -9.09 -0.52 11.92
N SER A 211 -7.76 -0.47 11.70
CA SER A 211 -7.03 0.77 11.43
C SER A 211 -7.30 1.35 10.03
N CYS A 212 -7.71 0.51 9.06
CA CYS A 212 -7.97 0.91 7.67
C CYS A 212 -9.47 0.81 7.32
N PRO A 213 -10.31 1.82 7.64
CA PRO A 213 -11.76 1.74 7.51
C PRO A 213 -12.26 1.70 6.05
N ASN A 214 -11.49 2.24 5.11
CA ASN A 214 -11.84 2.29 3.68
C ASN A 214 -11.23 1.14 2.86
N LEU A 215 -10.54 0.22 3.52
CA LEU A 215 -9.84 -0.88 2.86
C LEU A 215 -10.83 -1.83 2.18
N GLN A 216 -10.65 -2.00 0.88
CA GLN A 216 -11.45 -2.86 0.01
C GLN A 216 -10.77 -4.18 -0.26
N GLU A 217 -9.45 -4.16 -0.42
CA GLU A 217 -8.64 -5.36 -0.64
C GLU A 217 -7.40 -5.34 0.25
N LEU A 218 -7.11 -6.48 0.85
CA LEU A 218 -5.93 -6.70 1.68
C LEU A 218 -5.21 -7.95 1.18
N THR A 219 -3.94 -7.83 0.84
CA THR A 219 -3.07 -8.98 0.58
C THR A 219 -2.03 -9.10 1.67
N LEU A 220 -1.93 -10.27 2.27
CA LEU A 220 -0.92 -10.59 3.27
C LEU A 220 -0.19 -11.84 2.84
N SER A 221 1.13 -11.74 2.70
CA SER A 221 2.00 -12.86 2.37
C SER A 221 2.82 -13.20 3.59
N ARG A 222 2.85 -14.48 3.99
CA ARG A 222 3.61 -14.98 5.13
C ARG A 222 4.11 -16.38 4.84
N ALA A 223 5.41 -16.65 4.99
CA ALA A 223 6.01 -17.99 4.98
C ALA A 223 5.47 -18.97 3.93
N LEU A 224 4.41 -19.70 4.30
CA LEU A 224 3.78 -20.75 3.50
C LEU A 224 2.51 -20.29 2.77
N VAL A 225 1.93 -19.14 3.12
CA VAL A 225 0.60 -18.74 2.63
C VAL A 225 0.57 -17.25 2.25
N ASP A 226 0.09 -16.97 1.05
CA ASP A 226 -0.36 -15.63 0.66
C ASP A 226 -1.89 -15.62 0.54
N LEU A 227 -2.54 -14.73 1.28
CA LEU A 227 -3.99 -14.55 1.26
C LEU A 227 -4.37 -13.18 0.72
N GLU A 228 -5.38 -13.16 -0.14
CA GLU A 228 -5.99 -11.94 -0.63
C GLU A 228 -7.46 -11.88 -0.20
N PHE A 229 -7.78 -10.90 0.63
CA PHE A 229 -9.11 -10.66 1.18
C PHE A 229 -9.87 -9.63 0.35
N ASP A 230 -11.13 -9.92 0.03
CA ASP A 230 -12.10 -8.98 -0.54
C ASP A 230 -13.07 -8.51 0.56
N LEU A 231 -12.97 -7.24 0.91
CA LEU A 231 -13.75 -6.59 1.97
C LEU A 231 -14.85 -5.68 1.40
N ARG A 232 -14.98 -5.59 0.06
CA ARG A 232 -15.86 -4.61 -0.60
C ARG A 232 -17.32 -4.76 -0.20
N SER A 233 -17.81 -5.99 -0.13
CA SER A 233 -19.20 -6.28 0.23
C SER A 233 -19.52 -5.75 1.63
N TYR A 234 -18.61 -5.99 2.59
CA TYR A 234 -18.75 -5.53 3.96
C TYR A 234 -18.72 -4.01 4.06
N ARG A 235 -17.77 -3.35 3.37
CA ARG A 235 -17.68 -1.89 3.35
C ARG A 235 -18.87 -1.23 2.65
N ALA A 236 -19.35 -1.80 1.54
CA ALA A 236 -20.48 -1.26 0.80
C ALA A 236 -21.82 -1.40 1.55
N SER A 237 -21.97 -2.46 2.33
CA SER A 237 -23.18 -2.71 3.15
C SER A 237 -23.06 -2.16 4.58
N ASN A 238 -21.91 -1.55 4.93
CA ASN A 238 -21.59 -1.07 6.27
C ASN A 238 -21.76 -2.14 7.37
N THR A 239 -21.54 -3.40 7.02
CA THR A 239 -21.57 -4.52 7.97
C THR A 239 -20.20 -4.72 8.60
N PRO A 240 -20.13 -5.11 9.89
CA PRO A 240 -18.86 -5.40 10.53
C PRO A 240 -18.17 -6.59 9.85
N ILE A 241 -16.86 -6.47 9.65
CA ILE A 241 -16.04 -7.58 9.16
C ILE A 241 -15.79 -8.51 10.35
N PRO A 242 -16.04 -9.82 10.21
CA PRO A 242 -15.81 -10.79 11.28
C PRO A 242 -14.33 -10.86 11.66
N GLU A 243 -14.05 -11.33 12.88
CA GLU A 243 -12.67 -11.61 13.28
C GLU A 243 -12.15 -12.81 12.49
N LEU A 244 -11.00 -12.61 11.84
CA LEU A 244 -10.34 -13.60 11.01
C LEU A 244 -9.21 -14.25 11.80
N ASN A 245 -9.37 -15.53 12.10
CA ASN A 245 -8.30 -16.37 12.63
C ASN A 245 -7.70 -17.17 11.48
N ILE A 246 -6.39 -17.05 11.26
CA ILE A 246 -5.72 -17.62 10.08
C ILE A 246 -4.60 -18.54 10.53
N PRO A 247 -4.67 -19.85 10.19
CA PRO A 247 -3.60 -20.80 10.45
C PRO A 247 -2.45 -20.62 9.44
N TRP A 248 -1.67 -19.55 9.57
CA TRP A 248 -0.58 -19.18 8.63
C TRP A 248 0.47 -20.26 8.39
N PHE A 249 0.65 -21.17 9.35
CA PHE A 249 1.66 -22.23 9.32
C PHE A 249 1.06 -23.62 9.11
N ASP A 250 -0.27 -23.76 9.04
CA ASP A 250 -0.95 -25.03 8.88
C ASP A 250 -1.87 -24.99 7.64
N VAL A 251 -1.28 -25.35 6.50
CA VAL A 251 -1.97 -25.40 5.21
C VAL A 251 -3.13 -26.42 5.22
N VAL A 252 -3.01 -27.50 6.00
CA VAL A 252 -4.05 -28.52 6.12
C VAL A 252 -5.27 -27.95 6.87
N GLN A 253 -5.04 -27.27 7.99
CA GLN A 253 -6.14 -26.61 8.70
C GLN A 253 -6.73 -25.47 7.88
N LEU A 254 -5.91 -24.66 7.20
CA LEU A 254 -6.39 -23.61 6.30
C LEU A 254 -7.31 -24.18 5.21
N ALA A 255 -6.92 -25.30 4.60
CA ALA A 255 -7.72 -25.97 3.58
C ALA A 255 -9.06 -26.45 4.14
N LYS A 256 -9.09 -27.00 5.36
CA LYS A 256 -10.33 -27.40 6.04
C LYS A 256 -11.24 -26.19 6.30
N ASP A 257 -10.68 -25.11 6.84
CA ASP A 257 -11.42 -23.87 7.13
C ASP A 257 -12.02 -23.27 5.84
N LEU A 258 -11.26 -23.28 4.75
CA LEU A 258 -11.72 -22.81 3.43
C LEU A 258 -12.71 -23.77 2.75
N SER A 259 -12.82 -25.02 3.21
CA SER A 259 -13.81 -25.98 2.69
C SER A 259 -15.20 -25.73 3.26
N ASP A 260 -15.30 -25.10 4.44
CA ASP A 260 -16.59 -24.79 5.07
C ASP A 260 -17.17 -23.48 4.50
N PRO A 261 -18.35 -23.52 3.82
CA PRO A 261 -18.97 -22.33 3.25
C PRO A 261 -19.43 -21.30 4.29
N ASN A 262 -19.60 -21.71 5.56
CA ASN A 262 -20.01 -20.83 6.65
C ASN A 262 -18.82 -20.17 7.35
N HIS A 263 -17.61 -20.69 7.14
CA HIS A 263 -16.40 -20.15 7.75
C HIS A 263 -16.10 -18.73 7.22
N GLU A 264 -15.62 -17.87 8.09
CA GLU A 264 -15.43 -16.45 7.76
C GLU A 264 -14.32 -16.24 6.71
N LEU A 265 -13.28 -17.07 6.74
CA LEU A 265 -12.23 -17.06 5.70
C LEU A 265 -12.81 -17.37 4.32
N THR A 266 -13.71 -18.34 4.20
CA THR A 266 -14.33 -18.71 2.92
C THR A 266 -15.14 -17.55 2.32
N LYS A 267 -15.70 -16.68 3.17
CA LYS A 267 -16.46 -15.50 2.74
C LYS A 267 -15.58 -14.33 2.34
N CYS A 268 -14.38 -14.21 2.91
CA CYS A 268 -13.50 -13.05 2.76
C CYS A 268 -12.31 -13.31 1.81
N VAL A 269 -11.80 -14.53 1.73
CA VAL A 269 -10.62 -14.87 0.92
C VAL A 269 -11.03 -15.11 -0.52
N ARG A 270 -10.40 -14.38 -1.45
CA ARG A 270 -10.61 -14.55 -2.90
C ARG A 270 -9.43 -15.18 -3.62
N ARG A 271 -8.20 -15.04 -3.11
CA ARG A 271 -7.03 -15.71 -3.68
C ARG A 271 -6.17 -16.34 -2.60
N LEU A 272 -5.65 -17.51 -2.92
CA LEU A 272 -4.76 -18.29 -2.07
C LEU A 272 -3.50 -18.62 -2.86
N ARG A 273 -2.34 -18.36 -2.27
CA ARG A 273 -1.10 -19.07 -2.61
C ARG A 273 -0.71 -19.92 -1.42
N ALA A 274 -0.41 -21.19 -1.65
CA ALA A 274 0.10 -22.09 -0.63
C ALA A 274 1.44 -22.70 -1.08
N SER A 275 2.44 -22.70 -0.21
CA SER A 275 3.67 -23.46 -0.36
C SER A 275 3.59 -24.73 0.47
N ILE A 276 3.83 -25.87 -0.17
CA ILE A 276 3.88 -27.21 0.43
C ILE A 276 5.35 -27.62 0.67
N GLU A 277 6.28 -26.66 0.67
CA GLU A 277 7.70 -26.92 0.89
C GLU A 277 7.96 -27.26 2.37
N THR A 278 8.62 -28.39 2.62
CA THR A 278 9.11 -28.78 3.95
C THR A 278 10.41 -28.05 4.26
N PHE A 279 10.35 -26.76 4.59
CA PHE A 279 11.50 -26.10 5.21
C PHE A 279 11.50 -26.38 6.70
N PRO A 280 12.63 -26.85 7.30
CA PRO A 280 12.78 -26.75 8.74
C PRO A 280 12.75 -25.27 9.08
N LEU A 281 11.69 -24.80 9.74
CA LEU A 281 11.66 -23.44 10.28
C LEU A 281 12.74 -23.38 11.36
N PRO A 282 13.81 -22.56 11.26
CA PRO A 282 14.72 -22.34 12.37
C PRO A 282 14.00 -21.43 13.37
N MET A 283 13.09 -22.01 14.15
CA MET A 283 12.53 -21.34 15.31
C MET A 283 13.49 -21.62 16.46
N ALA A 284 14.37 -20.66 16.76
CA ALA A 284 15.36 -20.82 17.83
C ALA A 284 14.70 -21.18 19.19
N ASP A 285 13.42 -20.84 19.37
CA ASP A 285 12.71 -20.93 20.66
C ASP A 285 11.29 -21.54 20.57
N ALA A 286 10.87 -22.11 19.43
CA ALA A 286 9.55 -22.77 19.31
C ALA A 286 9.69 -24.29 19.22
N GLU A 287 8.68 -25.02 19.73
CA GLU A 287 8.53 -26.46 19.50
C GLU A 287 8.78 -26.77 18.01
N PRO A 288 9.51 -27.86 17.68
CA PRO A 288 9.79 -28.21 16.30
C PRO A 288 8.47 -28.39 15.54
N PHE A 289 8.15 -27.43 14.68
CA PHE A 289 7.02 -27.55 13.78
C PHE A 289 7.34 -28.70 12.81
N ILE A 290 6.64 -29.82 12.97
CA ILE A 290 6.72 -30.95 12.05
C ILE A 290 5.71 -30.65 10.93
N PRO A 291 6.17 -30.26 9.72
CA PRO A 291 5.25 -30.01 8.63
C PRO A 291 4.46 -31.29 8.32
N PRO A 292 3.16 -31.17 7.98
CA PRO A 292 2.38 -32.33 7.55
C PRO A 292 3.02 -32.98 6.31
N PRO A 293 2.86 -34.30 6.12
CA PRO A 293 3.38 -34.98 4.95
C PRO A 293 2.89 -34.31 3.66
N PHE A 294 3.76 -34.25 2.64
CA PHE A 294 3.46 -33.61 1.35
C PHE A 294 2.09 -34.03 0.78
N GLN A 295 1.82 -35.34 0.75
CA GLN A 295 0.58 -35.88 0.21
C GLN A 295 -0.66 -35.42 1.00
N VAL A 296 -0.57 -35.34 2.33
CA VAL A 296 -1.69 -34.89 3.17
C VAL A 296 -2.07 -33.45 2.86
N SER A 297 -1.07 -32.60 2.62
CA SER A 297 -1.29 -31.20 2.22
C SER A 297 -1.92 -31.10 0.84
N VAL A 298 -1.45 -31.90 -0.13
CA VAL A 298 -2.02 -31.98 -1.48
C VAL A 298 -3.48 -32.43 -1.43
N ASP A 299 -3.77 -33.55 -0.76
CA ASP A 299 -5.12 -34.11 -0.64
C ASP A 299 -6.09 -33.13 0.02
N SER A 300 -5.62 -32.41 1.04
CA SER A 300 -6.42 -31.40 1.74
C SER A 300 -6.75 -30.21 0.83
N LEU A 301 -5.78 -29.73 0.04
CA LEU A 301 -6.01 -28.64 -0.92
C LEU A 301 -6.93 -29.06 -2.07
N LEU A 302 -6.79 -30.28 -2.58
CA LEU A 302 -7.70 -30.81 -3.60
C LEU A 302 -9.12 -30.96 -3.06
N SER A 303 -9.28 -31.52 -1.86
CA SER A 303 -10.58 -31.61 -1.18
C SER A 303 -11.21 -30.24 -0.97
N MET A 304 -10.40 -29.23 -0.62
CA MET A 304 -10.87 -27.85 -0.50
C MET A 304 -11.36 -27.29 -1.83
N LEU A 305 -10.66 -27.55 -2.94
CA LEU A 305 -11.09 -27.14 -4.27
C LEU A 305 -12.34 -27.86 -4.79
N GLU A 306 -12.73 -28.99 -4.18
CA GLU A 306 -14.02 -29.64 -4.45
C GLU A 306 -15.18 -28.94 -3.75
N ALA A 307 -14.96 -28.45 -2.53
CA ALA A 307 -16.00 -27.85 -1.69
C ALA A 307 -16.10 -26.32 -1.82
N ASN A 308 -15.00 -25.63 -2.12
CA ASN A 308 -14.94 -24.18 -2.13
C ASN A 308 -15.40 -23.61 -3.47
N GLU A 309 -16.54 -22.92 -3.46
CA GLU A 309 -17.11 -22.26 -4.64
C GLU A 309 -16.80 -20.75 -4.71
N ARG A 310 -15.97 -20.17 -3.85
CA ARG A 310 -15.76 -18.71 -3.77
C ARG A 310 -14.35 -18.26 -4.16
N LEU A 311 -13.38 -19.15 -4.04
CA LEU A 311 -11.97 -18.86 -4.30
C LEU A 311 -11.75 -18.64 -5.80
N GLU A 312 -11.23 -17.47 -6.18
CA GLU A 312 -11.06 -17.06 -7.57
C GLU A 312 -9.75 -17.55 -8.18
N TYR A 313 -8.72 -17.74 -7.35
CA TYR A 313 -7.40 -18.11 -7.81
C TYR A 313 -6.66 -18.89 -6.73
N VAL A 314 -6.05 -20.00 -7.14
CA VAL A 314 -5.15 -20.79 -6.31
C VAL A 314 -3.83 -20.97 -7.00
N ARG A 315 -2.74 -20.69 -6.27
CA ARG A 315 -1.38 -21.04 -6.66
C ARG A 315 -0.80 -21.98 -5.64
N VAL A 316 -0.38 -23.16 -6.08
CA VAL A 316 0.34 -24.11 -5.24
C VAL A 316 1.80 -24.13 -5.64
N GLN A 317 2.69 -23.90 -4.68
CA GLN A 317 4.12 -24.06 -4.82
C GLN A 317 4.53 -25.37 -4.15
N ALA A 318 5.14 -26.26 -4.93
CA ALA A 318 5.51 -27.60 -4.50
C ALA A 318 6.85 -27.98 -5.15
N VAL A 319 7.63 -28.81 -4.45
CA VAL A 319 8.88 -29.39 -5.00
C VAL A 319 8.56 -30.40 -6.11
N ASP A 320 7.43 -31.11 -5.96
CA ASP A 320 6.95 -32.10 -6.91
C ASP A 320 5.78 -31.56 -7.74
N THR A 321 5.82 -31.83 -9.04
CA THR A 321 4.80 -31.45 -10.01
C THR A 321 3.84 -32.59 -10.34
N GLU A 322 4.04 -33.81 -9.82
CA GLU A 322 3.11 -34.93 -9.97
C GLU A 322 1.63 -34.57 -9.72
N PRO A 323 1.24 -33.83 -8.66
CA PRO A 323 -0.17 -33.52 -8.41
C PRO A 323 -0.74 -32.43 -9.31
N LEU A 324 0.05 -31.82 -10.21
CA LEU A 324 -0.40 -30.72 -11.07
C LEU A 324 -1.62 -31.08 -11.90
N ALA A 325 -1.66 -32.31 -12.42
CA ALA A 325 -2.77 -32.78 -13.25
C ALA A 325 -4.11 -32.78 -12.49
N ASP A 326 -4.07 -33.04 -11.17
CA ASP A 326 -5.27 -33.01 -10.33
C ASP A 326 -5.72 -31.59 -10.04
N PHE A 327 -4.80 -30.66 -9.77
CA PHE A 327 -5.14 -29.24 -9.60
C PHE A 327 -5.74 -28.62 -10.87
N ILE A 328 -5.22 -28.97 -12.06
CA ILE A 328 -5.74 -28.45 -13.34
C ILE A 328 -7.21 -28.85 -13.57
N LYS A 329 -7.69 -29.98 -13.03
CA LYS A 329 -9.11 -30.37 -13.14
C LYS A 329 -10.07 -29.38 -12.49
N HIS A 330 -9.56 -28.50 -11.61
CA HIS A 330 -10.35 -27.47 -10.94
C HIS A 330 -10.23 -26.10 -11.60
N ASP A 331 -9.37 -25.97 -12.61
CA ASP A 331 -9.23 -24.72 -13.34
C ASP A 331 -10.54 -24.36 -14.07
N MET A 332 -10.83 -23.06 -14.13
CA MET A 332 -12.00 -22.49 -14.81
C MET A 332 -13.37 -23.01 -14.33
N LYS A 333 -13.46 -23.66 -13.17
CA LYS A 333 -14.75 -24.03 -12.58
C LYS A 333 -15.56 -22.77 -12.22
N PRO A 334 -16.89 -22.75 -12.47
CA PRO A 334 -17.74 -21.65 -12.06
C PRO A 334 -17.68 -21.44 -10.55
N ILE A 335 -17.57 -20.18 -10.14
CA ILE A 335 -17.58 -19.79 -8.73
C ILE A 335 -18.83 -18.99 -8.40
N TYR A 336 -19.26 -19.07 -7.15
CA TYR A 336 -20.28 -18.24 -6.56
C TYR A 336 -19.77 -16.79 -6.43
N ARG A 337 -20.24 -15.92 -7.33
CA ARG A 337 -20.01 -14.48 -7.25
C ARG A 337 -21.29 -13.70 -7.51
N GLN A 338 -21.63 -12.81 -6.57
CA GLN A 338 -22.71 -11.85 -6.80
C GLN A 338 -22.18 -10.65 -7.58
N PHE A 339 -22.55 -10.56 -8.86
CA PHE A 339 -22.24 -9.37 -9.66
C PHE A 339 -23.00 -8.14 -9.15
N PRO A 340 -22.36 -6.96 -9.11
CA PRO A 340 -23.06 -5.71 -8.84
C PRO A 340 -24.26 -5.54 -9.76
N ILE A 341 -25.37 -5.02 -9.24
CA ILE A 341 -26.61 -4.88 -10.01
C ILE A 341 -26.42 -4.03 -11.27
N LYS A 342 -25.51 -3.06 -11.24
CA LYS A 342 -25.12 -2.25 -12.40
C LYS A 342 -24.49 -3.09 -13.52
N CYS A 343 -23.66 -4.08 -13.18
CA CYS A 343 -23.07 -4.99 -14.16
C CYS A 343 -24.12 -5.93 -14.76
N LYS A 344 -25.05 -6.43 -13.93
CA LYS A 344 -26.20 -7.22 -14.40
C LYS A 344 -27.08 -6.39 -15.35
N ALA A 345 -27.38 -5.15 -14.99
CA ALA A 345 -28.16 -4.23 -15.81
C ALA A 345 -27.45 -3.89 -17.14
N ALA A 346 -26.14 -3.66 -17.12
CA ALA A 346 -25.36 -3.42 -18.34
C ALA A 346 -25.38 -4.64 -19.28
N LEU A 347 -25.18 -5.85 -18.76
CA LEU A 347 -25.27 -7.09 -19.54
C LEU A 347 -26.67 -7.27 -20.17
N LEU A 348 -27.71 -6.99 -19.38
CA LEU A 348 -29.10 -7.05 -19.84
C LEU A 348 -29.40 -5.99 -20.92
N SER A 349 -28.80 -4.81 -20.84
CA SER A 349 -28.97 -3.76 -21.86
C SER A 349 -28.39 -4.16 -23.22
N VAL A 350 -27.27 -4.88 -23.24
CA VAL A 350 -26.62 -5.37 -24.46
C VAL A 350 -27.44 -6.50 -25.09
N THR A 351 -27.99 -7.40 -24.28
CA THR A 351 -28.81 -8.51 -24.77
C THR A 351 -30.17 -8.05 -25.30
N GLN A 352 -30.83 -7.11 -24.62
CA GLN A 352 -32.06 -6.48 -25.11
C GLN A 352 -31.86 -5.71 -26.43
N SER A 353 -30.71 -5.04 -26.59
CA SER A 353 -30.37 -4.33 -27.83
C SER A 353 -30.20 -5.29 -29.02
N ARG A 354 -29.67 -6.50 -28.78
CA ARG A 354 -29.55 -7.55 -29.81
C ARG A 354 -30.91 -8.14 -30.19
N ASP A 355 -31.78 -8.39 -29.22
CA ASP A 355 -33.13 -8.91 -29.50
C ASP A 355 -33.96 -7.90 -30.31
N MET A 356 -33.83 -6.60 -30.04
CA MET A 356 -34.47 -5.55 -30.85
C MET A 356 -33.93 -5.46 -32.28
N GLN A 357 -32.64 -5.74 -32.51
CA GLN A 357 -32.07 -5.82 -33.86
C GLN A 357 -32.60 -7.03 -34.65
N VAL A 358 -32.74 -8.19 -33.99
CA VAL A 358 -33.26 -9.42 -34.61
C VAL A 358 -34.76 -9.33 -34.92
N GLU A 359 -35.56 -8.63 -34.08
CA GLU A 359 -36.97 -8.35 -34.38
C GLU A 359 -37.17 -7.30 -35.47
N GLY A 360 -36.28 -6.30 -35.57
CA GLY A 360 -36.27 -5.32 -36.66
C GLY A 360 -36.05 -5.97 -38.03
N GLU A 361 -35.06 -6.86 -38.14
CA GLU A 361 -34.76 -7.60 -39.37
C GLU A 361 -35.87 -8.59 -39.79
N LYS A 362 -36.69 -9.07 -38.85
CA LYS A 362 -37.86 -9.92 -39.15
C LYS A 362 -39.09 -9.14 -39.61
N ARG A 363 -39.21 -7.85 -39.28
CA ARG A 363 -40.34 -7.00 -39.71
C ARG A 363 -40.13 -6.36 -41.08
N GLU A 364 -38.91 -6.40 -41.62
CA GLU A 364 -38.56 -5.88 -42.96
C GLU A 364 -38.59 -6.95 -44.07
N ARG A 365 -39.16 -8.13 -43.81
CA ARG A 365 -39.36 -9.19 -44.84
C ARG A 365 -40.80 -9.43 -45.19
#